data_AF-A0A538EBN6-F1
#
_entry.id   AF-A0A538EBN6-F1
#
_cell.length_a   1.000
_cell.length_b   1.000
_cell.length_c   1.000
_cell.angle_alpha   90.00
_cell.angle_beta   90.00
_cell.angle_gamma   90.00
#
_symmetry.space_group_name_H-M   'P 1'
#
loop_
_entity.id
_entity.type
_entity.pdbx_description
1 polymer ?
#
loop_
_entity_poly.entity_id
_entity_poly.type
_entity_poly.pdbx_seq_one_letter_code
_entity_poly.pdbx_strand_id
1 'polypeptide(L)'
;MYYGIWGTNLFQSIYRPGDRFLLTLPLMPEYYLLLAALLALSLGGFLWTWLFVAVPLLVVAVAAVVVDGALGASRAPVVASAPSARARARMSTLVTILYILQPLARLYGRLRLGLSPFRRRGPSGLVAPIPRTTTTWSETWSAPEARLSEIDQQLRDHGAIVRPGSGYARWDLEVRSGPLGGVRMRMATEEHGAGRQLMRFKSWPWPAAAGLLVALVLATLAAAAGLDGAWPASVLLAVGAIVVLLRVAQECASASASLALALRTTPKAGDPT
;
A
#
# COMPACT_ATOMS: atom_id res chain seq x y z
N MET A 1 26.87 0.00 3.63
CA MET A 1 27.21 1.17 4.48
C MET A 1 25.96 2.02 4.65
N TYR A 2 25.71 2.54 5.86
CA TYR A 2 24.59 3.43 6.17
C TYR A 2 25.01 4.86 5.90
N TYR A 3 24.30 5.57 5.04
CA TYR A 3 24.60 6.97 4.72
C TYR A 3 23.61 7.95 5.37
N GLY A 4 22.64 7.49 6.20
CA GLY A 4 21.53 8.35 6.65
C GLY A 4 20.56 8.73 5.53
N ILE A 5 19.49 9.45 5.86
CA ILE A 5 18.55 9.95 4.83
C ILE A 5 19.33 10.93 3.95
N TRP A 6 19.40 10.64 2.64
CA TRP A 6 20.13 11.44 1.64
C TRP A 6 21.61 11.72 1.94
N GLY A 7 22.31 10.84 2.66
CA GLY A 7 23.74 11.05 2.92
C GLY A 7 24.07 11.85 4.18
N THR A 8 23.07 12.23 4.98
CA THR A 8 23.24 13.19 6.09
C THR A 8 23.71 12.60 7.42
N ASN A 9 23.69 11.28 7.64
CA ASN A 9 24.14 10.72 8.94
C ASN A 9 25.59 10.26 8.91
N LEU A 10 26.36 10.75 9.89
CA LEU A 10 27.77 10.40 10.12
C LEU A 10 27.96 9.07 10.89
N PHE A 11 26.89 8.47 11.46
CA PHE A 11 26.96 7.23 12.26
C PHE A 11 25.86 6.22 11.92
N GLN A 12 26.10 4.92 12.18
CA GLN A 12 25.16 3.82 11.93
C GLN A 12 24.01 3.79 12.95
N SER A 13 22.76 3.72 12.51
CA SER A 13 21.59 3.59 13.39
C SER A 13 21.45 2.16 13.95
N ILE A 14 21.47 2.00 15.28
CA ILE A 14 21.36 0.71 15.99
C ILE A 14 19.91 0.20 16.13
N TYR A 15 18.91 1.09 16.02
CA TYR A 15 17.50 0.71 16.18
C TYR A 15 16.84 0.37 14.84
N ARG A 16 16.41 -0.89 14.73
CA ARG A 16 15.47 -1.37 13.70
C ARG A 16 14.04 -1.27 14.28
N PRO A 17 13.06 -0.67 13.58
CA PRO A 17 11.67 -0.88 13.93
C PRO A 17 11.38 -2.40 13.85
N GLY A 18 10.89 -2.99 14.93
CA GLY A 18 10.59 -4.42 14.98
C GLY A 18 9.43 -4.78 14.05
N ASP A 19 9.67 -5.70 13.11
CA ASP A 19 8.66 -6.31 12.23
C ASP A 19 7.68 -7.17 13.06
N ARG A 20 6.67 -6.54 13.68
CA ARG A 20 5.51 -7.23 14.28
C ARG A 20 4.25 -7.05 13.44
N PHE A 21 4.39 -7.01 12.12
CA PHE A 21 3.28 -6.81 11.19
C PHE A 21 2.22 -7.92 11.26
N LEU A 22 2.64 -9.18 11.46
CA LEU A 22 1.73 -10.33 11.54
C LEU A 22 0.88 -10.35 12.82
N LEU A 23 1.40 -9.79 13.92
CA LEU A 23 0.72 -9.76 15.21
C LEU A 23 -0.31 -8.62 15.31
N THR A 24 -0.19 -7.57 14.48
CA THR A 24 -1.13 -6.44 14.45
C THR A 24 -2.17 -6.55 13.34
N LEU A 25 -2.03 -7.54 12.44
CA LEU A 25 -2.90 -7.80 11.29
C LEU A 25 -4.39 -7.98 11.65
N PRO A 26 -4.77 -8.70 12.73
CA PRO A 26 -6.18 -8.85 13.13
C PRO A 26 -6.83 -7.54 13.58
N LEU A 27 -6.03 -6.57 14.02
CA LEU A 27 -6.49 -5.27 14.52
C LEU A 27 -6.65 -4.23 13.40
N MET A 28 -6.19 -4.55 12.20
CA MET A 28 -6.24 -3.68 11.05
C MET A 28 -7.61 -3.78 10.37
N PRO A 29 -8.31 -2.66 10.07
CA PRO A 29 -9.57 -2.69 9.34
C PRO A 29 -9.46 -3.37 7.96
N GLU A 30 -8.26 -3.44 7.40
CA GLU A 30 -7.92 -4.15 6.17
C GLU A 30 -8.14 -5.68 6.28
N TYR A 31 -8.17 -6.27 7.48
CA TYR A 31 -8.45 -7.69 7.69
C TYR A 31 -9.85 -8.12 7.20
N TYR A 32 -10.83 -7.20 7.22
CA TYR A 32 -12.17 -7.48 6.71
C TYR A 32 -12.19 -7.61 5.17
N LEU A 33 -11.24 -6.98 4.46
CA LEU A 33 -11.08 -7.18 3.03
C LEU A 33 -10.56 -8.60 2.72
N LEU A 34 -9.68 -9.13 3.58
CA LEU A 34 -9.24 -10.52 3.50
C LEU A 34 -10.39 -11.49 3.74
N LEU A 35 -11.22 -11.25 4.77
CA LEU A 35 -12.42 -12.06 5.03
C LEU A 35 -13.38 -12.04 3.84
N ALA A 36 -13.65 -10.86 3.27
CA ALA A 36 -14.49 -10.73 2.09
C ALA A 36 -13.92 -11.47 0.87
N ALA A 37 -12.61 -11.42 0.66
CA ALA A 37 -11.94 -12.16 -0.42
C ALA A 37 -12.02 -13.68 -0.22
N LEU A 38 -11.76 -14.17 1.00
CA LEU A 38 -11.87 -15.59 1.34
C LEU A 38 -13.32 -16.09 1.22
N LEU A 39 -14.29 -15.26 1.60
CA LEU A 39 -15.71 -15.56 1.41
C LEU A 39 -16.06 -15.66 -0.07
N ALA A 40 -15.62 -14.69 -0.89
CA ALA A 40 -15.85 -14.72 -2.34
C ALA A 40 -15.22 -15.94 -3.01
N LEU A 41 -13.99 -16.30 -2.63
CA LEU A 41 -13.34 -17.54 -3.09
C LEU A 41 -14.11 -18.78 -2.65
N SER A 42 -14.57 -18.84 -1.40
CA SER A 42 -15.35 -19.97 -0.88
C SER A 42 -16.68 -20.14 -1.64
N LEU A 43 -17.37 -19.04 -1.96
CA LEU A 43 -18.57 -19.06 -2.81
C LEU A 43 -18.25 -19.45 -4.25
N GLY A 44 -17.06 -19.11 -4.75
CA GLY A 44 -16.54 -19.62 -6.01
C GLY A 44 -16.44 -21.15 -6.06
N GLY A 45 -16.39 -21.82 -4.89
CA GLY A 45 -16.49 -23.28 -4.75
C GLY A 45 -17.69 -23.90 -5.46
N PHE A 46 -18.80 -23.18 -5.56
CA PHE A 46 -19.99 -23.64 -6.30
C PHE A 46 -19.76 -23.71 -7.82
N LEU A 47 -18.83 -22.91 -8.36
CA LEU A 47 -18.46 -22.95 -9.76
C LEU A 47 -17.28 -23.91 -10.02
N TRP A 48 -16.38 -24.09 -9.03
CA TRP A 48 -15.25 -25.01 -9.11
C TRP A 48 -14.85 -25.52 -7.72
N THR A 49 -15.04 -26.82 -7.49
CA THR A 49 -14.99 -27.45 -6.15
C THR A 49 -13.68 -27.22 -5.39
N TRP A 50 -12.55 -27.11 -6.09
CA TRP A 50 -11.24 -26.85 -5.45
C TRP A 50 -11.16 -25.51 -4.71
N LEU A 51 -12.01 -24.54 -5.04
CA LEU A 51 -12.06 -23.26 -4.33
C LEU A 51 -12.60 -23.41 -2.89
N PHE A 52 -13.28 -24.52 -2.55
CA PHE A 52 -13.67 -24.80 -1.16
C PHE A 52 -12.49 -25.03 -0.22
N VAL A 53 -11.27 -25.20 -0.73
CA VAL A 53 -10.04 -25.18 0.09
C VAL A 53 -9.86 -23.84 0.82
N ALA A 54 -10.50 -22.76 0.36
CA ALA A 54 -10.52 -21.48 1.06
C ALA A 54 -11.40 -21.48 2.34
N VAL A 55 -12.35 -22.41 2.48
CA VAL A 55 -13.27 -22.50 3.62
C VAL A 55 -12.56 -22.71 4.95
N PRO A 56 -11.65 -23.69 5.13
CA PRO A 56 -10.93 -23.84 6.40
C PRO A 56 -10.15 -22.57 6.76
N LEU A 57 -9.55 -21.89 5.77
CA LEU A 57 -8.85 -20.64 5.99
C LEU A 57 -9.80 -19.51 6.42
N LEU A 58 -10.99 -19.42 5.80
CA LEU A 58 -12.04 -18.50 6.22
C LEU A 58 -12.50 -18.78 7.66
N VAL A 59 -12.69 -20.05 8.02
CA VAL A 59 -13.10 -20.45 9.38
C VAL A 59 -12.04 -20.02 10.40
N VAL A 60 -10.76 -20.27 10.13
CA VAL A 60 -9.65 -19.82 11.00
C VAL A 60 -9.60 -18.30 11.10
N ALA A 61 -9.77 -17.59 9.99
CA ALA A 61 -9.74 -16.13 9.97
C ALA A 61 -10.91 -15.51 10.75
N VAL A 62 -12.12 -16.06 10.61
CA VAL A 62 -13.30 -15.66 11.39
C VAL A 62 -13.10 -15.99 12.87
N ALA A 63 -12.57 -17.18 13.19
CA ALA A 63 -12.27 -17.57 14.56
C ALA A 63 -11.28 -16.62 15.23
N ALA A 64 -10.27 -16.14 14.51
CA ALA A 64 -9.32 -15.15 15.04
C ALA A 64 -10.02 -13.85 15.48
N VAL A 65 -10.97 -13.34 14.68
CA VAL A 65 -11.76 -12.14 15.03
C VAL A 65 -12.67 -12.39 16.23
N VAL A 66 -13.30 -13.57 16.28
CA VAL A 66 -14.18 -13.95 17.41
C VAL A 66 -13.38 -14.10 18.70
N VAL A 67 -12.21 -14.75 18.65
CA VAL A 67 -11.32 -14.92 19.80
C VAL A 67 -10.80 -13.58 20.29
N ASP A 68 -10.35 -12.69 19.40
CA ASP A 68 -9.90 -11.36 19.80
C ASP A 68 -11.04 -10.52 20.42
N GLY A 69 -12.24 -10.58 19.83
CA GLY A 69 -13.43 -9.94 20.40
C GLY A 69 -13.82 -10.51 21.77
N ALA A 70 -13.73 -11.83 21.96
CA ALA A 70 -14.02 -12.50 23.22
C ALA A 70 -12.96 -12.17 24.29
N LEU A 71 -11.67 -12.13 23.92
CA LEU A 71 -10.60 -11.68 24.79
C LEU A 71 -10.77 -10.21 25.17
N GLY A 72 -11.14 -9.35 24.23
CA GLY A 72 -11.51 -7.95 24.47
C GLY A 72 -12.69 -7.81 25.44
N ALA A 73 -13.72 -8.64 25.29
CA ALA A 73 -14.87 -8.67 26.19
C ALA A 73 -14.52 -9.16 27.60
N SER A 74 -13.65 -10.17 27.72
CA SER A 74 -13.21 -10.72 29.02
C SER A 74 -12.44 -9.70 29.87
N ARG A 75 -11.78 -8.73 29.22
CA ARG A 75 -11.03 -7.66 29.86
C ARG A 75 -11.86 -6.42 30.16
N ALA A 76 -13.14 -6.39 29.76
CA ALA A 76 -14.00 -5.22 29.92
C ALA A 76 -14.50 -5.09 31.38
N PRO A 77 -14.29 -3.95 32.05
CA PRO A 77 -14.74 -3.75 33.44
C PRO A 77 -16.26 -3.94 33.62
N VAL A 78 -17.05 -3.58 32.60
CA VAL A 78 -18.51 -3.73 32.59
C VAL A 78 -18.94 -5.20 32.66
N VAL A 79 -18.18 -6.12 32.07
CA VAL A 79 -18.45 -7.57 32.13
C VAL A 79 -18.06 -8.14 33.50
N ALA A 80 -16.97 -7.65 34.09
CA ALA A 80 -16.51 -8.07 35.41
C ALA A 80 -17.51 -7.67 36.52
N SER A 81 -18.10 -6.48 36.44
CA SER A 81 -19.04 -5.94 37.42
C SER A 81 -20.48 -6.47 37.32
N ALA A 82 -20.75 -7.46 36.45
CA ALA A 82 -22.10 -7.98 36.25
C ALA A 82 -22.61 -8.81 37.45
N PRO A 83 -23.86 -8.58 37.92
CA PRO A 83 -24.38 -9.14 39.17
C PRO A 83 -24.82 -10.62 39.11
N SER A 84 -24.92 -11.22 37.92
CA SER A 84 -25.29 -12.63 37.75
C SER A 84 -24.57 -13.27 36.56
N ALA A 85 -24.44 -14.61 36.55
CA ALA A 85 -23.80 -15.33 35.45
C ALA A 85 -24.51 -15.11 34.10
N ARG A 86 -25.85 -15.03 34.10
CA ARG A 86 -26.64 -14.70 32.91
C ARG A 86 -26.42 -13.26 32.45
N ALA A 87 -26.34 -12.30 33.36
CA ALA A 87 -26.04 -10.91 33.04
C ALA A 87 -24.62 -10.74 32.49
N ARG A 88 -23.66 -11.48 33.04
CA ARG A 88 -22.26 -11.53 32.57
C ARG A 88 -22.17 -12.12 31.16
N ALA A 89 -22.84 -13.25 30.91
CA ALA A 89 -22.90 -13.85 29.58
C ALA A 89 -23.53 -12.88 28.56
N ARG A 90 -24.66 -12.25 28.90
CA ARG A 90 -25.32 -11.27 28.03
C ARG A 90 -24.42 -10.07 27.72
N MET A 91 -23.75 -9.50 28.72
CA MET A 91 -22.81 -8.39 28.52
C MET A 91 -21.60 -8.81 27.71
N SER A 92 -21.03 -9.99 27.96
CA SER A 92 -19.90 -10.52 27.20
C SER A 92 -20.27 -10.72 25.73
N THR A 93 -21.46 -11.27 25.43
CA THR A 93 -21.95 -11.41 24.06
C THR A 93 -22.13 -10.05 23.39
N LEU A 94 -22.74 -9.08 24.08
CA LEU A 94 -22.91 -7.72 23.55
C LEU A 94 -21.58 -7.03 23.26
N VAL A 95 -20.62 -7.11 24.18
CA VAL A 95 -19.29 -6.51 24.01
C VAL A 95 -18.52 -7.20 22.89
N THR A 96 -18.63 -8.53 22.76
CA THR A 96 -18.03 -9.29 21.64
C THR A 96 -18.62 -8.85 20.31
N ILE A 97 -19.95 -8.74 20.19
CA ILE A 97 -20.63 -8.25 18.98
C ILE A 97 -20.17 -6.84 18.66
N LEU A 98 -20.08 -5.95 19.66
CA LEU A 98 -19.65 -4.57 19.44
C LEU A 98 -18.18 -4.50 19.00
N TYR A 99 -17.30 -5.36 19.53
CA TYR A 99 -15.91 -5.49 19.10
C TYR A 99 -15.80 -5.94 17.63
N ILE A 100 -16.68 -6.84 17.18
CA ILE A 100 -16.73 -7.26 15.78
C ILE A 100 -17.29 -6.14 14.87
N LEU A 101 -18.28 -5.40 15.36
CA LEU A 101 -18.95 -4.36 14.58
C LEU A 101 -18.14 -3.05 14.51
N GLN A 102 -17.31 -2.78 15.52
CA GLN A 102 -16.53 -1.55 15.62
C GLN A 102 -15.56 -1.34 14.44
N PRO A 103 -14.71 -2.31 14.03
CA PRO A 103 -13.86 -2.18 12.85
C PRO A 103 -14.66 -2.06 11.55
N LEU A 104 -15.81 -2.75 11.45
CA LEU A 104 -16.71 -2.64 10.30
C LEU A 104 -17.29 -1.23 10.17
N ALA A 105 -17.77 -0.66 11.28
CA ALA A 105 -18.25 0.72 11.33
C ALA A 105 -17.13 1.72 11.01
N ARG A 106 -15.89 1.48 11.50
CA ARG A 106 -14.72 2.28 11.14
C ARG A 106 -14.37 2.18 9.67
N LEU A 107 -14.42 0.97 9.08
CA LEU A 107 -14.18 0.76 7.66
C LEU A 107 -15.27 1.44 6.83
N TYR A 108 -16.54 1.29 7.18
CA TYR A 108 -17.66 1.96 6.53
C TYR A 108 -17.52 3.48 6.58
N GLY A 109 -17.21 4.03 7.75
CA GLY A 109 -16.92 5.46 7.92
C GLY A 109 -15.75 5.93 7.06
N ARG A 110 -14.66 5.16 7.01
CA ARG A 110 -13.51 5.44 6.14
C ARG A 110 -13.90 5.40 4.66
N LEU A 111 -14.73 4.44 4.22
CA LEU A 111 -15.20 4.35 2.84
C LEU A 111 -16.11 5.54 2.48
N ARG A 112 -17.06 5.89 3.34
CA ARG A 112 -17.97 7.05 3.14
C ARG A 112 -17.24 8.39 3.09
N LEU A 113 -16.23 8.57 3.94
CA LEU A 113 -15.43 9.80 4.02
C LEU A 113 -14.27 9.82 3.00
N GLY A 114 -14.21 8.85 2.09
CA GLY A 114 -13.16 8.79 1.06
C GLY A 114 -11.75 8.54 1.61
N LEU A 115 -11.62 8.01 2.82
CA LEU A 115 -10.38 7.50 3.43
C LEU A 115 -10.18 6.01 3.10
N SER A 116 -10.59 5.58 1.91
CA SER A 116 -10.46 4.19 1.49
C SER A 116 -8.96 3.80 1.40
N PRO A 117 -8.60 2.55 1.72
CA PRO A 117 -7.22 2.08 1.57
C PRO A 117 -6.75 2.16 0.10
N PHE A 118 -7.69 2.21 -0.85
CA PHE A 118 -7.44 2.34 -2.28
C PHE A 118 -7.65 3.76 -2.83
N ARG A 119 -7.71 4.78 -1.94
CA ARG A 119 -7.87 6.18 -2.35
C ARG A 119 -6.65 6.59 -3.16
N ARG A 120 -6.89 7.06 -4.38
CA ARG A 120 -5.86 7.71 -5.19
C ARG A 120 -5.49 9.04 -4.55
N ARG A 121 -4.19 9.23 -4.33
CA ARG A 121 -3.60 10.47 -3.83
C ARG A 121 -2.65 11.05 -4.87
N GLY A 122 -2.58 12.38 -4.93
CA GLY A 122 -1.84 13.11 -5.95
C GLY A 122 -2.73 13.70 -7.05
N PRO A 123 -2.14 14.52 -7.95
CA PRO A 123 -2.84 15.17 -9.06
C PRO A 123 -3.57 14.16 -9.96
N SER A 124 -4.69 14.60 -10.54
CA SER A 124 -5.44 13.82 -11.52
C SER A 124 -4.63 13.70 -12.82
N GLY A 125 -3.89 12.60 -12.97
CA GLY A 125 -3.10 12.33 -14.15
C GLY A 125 -2.61 10.89 -14.18
N LEU A 126 -2.44 10.36 -15.39
CA LEU A 126 -1.80 9.07 -15.62
C LEU A 126 -0.63 9.30 -16.56
N VAL A 127 0.57 8.92 -16.11
CA VAL A 127 1.77 8.89 -16.93
C VAL A 127 2.19 7.44 -17.07
N ALA A 128 2.59 7.01 -18.27
CA ALA A 128 3.00 5.64 -18.50
C ALA A 128 4.05 5.21 -17.45
N PRO A 129 3.80 4.12 -16.68
CA PRO A 129 4.66 3.68 -15.59
C PRO A 129 5.87 2.93 -16.14
N ILE A 130 6.76 3.65 -16.81
CA ILE A 130 7.99 3.14 -17.41
C ILE A 130 9.19 3.85 -16.80
N PRO A 131 10.38 3.22 -16.77
CA PRO A 131 11.60 3.90 -16.35
C PRO A 131 11.87 5.15 -17.19
N ARG A 132 12.17 6.27 -16.54
CA ARG A 132 12.46 7.56 -17.18
C ARG A 132 13.70 8.19 -16.57
N THR A 133 14.42 8.93 -17.41
CA THR A 133 15.51 9.81 -16.96
C THR A 133 15.17 11.23 -17.38
N THR A 134 15.28 12.18 -16.47
CA THR A 134 15.04 13.60 -16.73
C THR A 134 16.26 14.39 -16.25
N THR A 135 16.68 15.36 -17.04
CA THR A 135 17.86 16.19 -16.75
C THR A 135 17.44 17.63 -16.60
N THR A 136 17.94 18.28 -15.55
CA THR A 136 17.66 19.66 -15.20
C THR A 136 18.99 20.39 -15.02
N TRP A 137 19.10 21.56 -15.62
CA TRP A 137 20.25 22.44 -15.45
C TRP A 137 19.90 23.50 -14.42
N SER A 138 20.82 23.76 -13.49
CA SER A 138 20.71 24.84 -12.52
C SER A 138 21.93 25.74 -12.66
N GLU A 139 21.68 27.05 -12.74
CA GLU A 139 22.75 28.06 -12.73
C GLU A 139 23.10 28.49 -11.30
N THR A 140 22.18 28.28 -10.36
CA THR A 140 22.40 28.47 -8.94
C THR A 140 22.76 27.15 -8.28
N TRP A 141 23.77 27.19 -7.42
CA TRP A 141 24.17 26.05 -6.63
C TRP A 141 23.10 25.75 -5.58
N SER A 142 22.67 24.49 -5.50
CA SER A 142 21.83 23.99 -4.41
C SER A 142 22.41 22.67 -3.91
N ALA A 143 22.39 22.49 -2.58
CA ALA A 143 22.77 21.22 -1.98
C ALA A 143 21.82 20.11 -2.47
N PRO A 144 22.32 18.92 -2.84
CA PRO A 144 21.47 17.81 -3.29
C PRO A 144 20.33 17.47 -2.32
N GLU A 145 20.60 17.56 -1.01
CA GLU A 145 19.65 17.29 0.06
C GLU A 145 18.57 18.38 0.14
N ALA A 146 18.95 19.65 -0.03
CA ALA A 146 18.00 20.75 -0.09
C ALA A 146 17.05 20.56 -1.28
N ARG A 147 17.59 20.15 -2.43
CA ARG A 147 16.78 19.87 -3.62
C ARG A 147 15.82 18.69 -3.45
N LEU A 148 16.27 17.62 -2.81
CA LEU A 148 15.41 16.48 -2.50
C LEU A 148 14.31 16.86 -1.49
N SER A 149 14.62 17.71 -0.52
CA SER A 149 13.66 18.25 0.44
C SER A 149 12.60 19.13 -0.24
N GLU A 150 12.99 19.96 -1.21
CA GLU A 150 12.06 20.76 -2.01
C GLU A 150 11.09 19.87 -2.79
N ILE A 151 11.60 18.82 -3.45
CA ILE A 151 10.78 17.88 -4.21
C ILE A 151 9.84 17.09 -3.29
N ASP A 152 10.33 16.63 -2.13
CA ASP A 152 9.52 15.95 -1.11
C ASP A 152 8.37 16.85 -0.64
N GLN A 153 8.66 18.11 -0.31
CA GLN A 153 7.66 19.08 0.13
C GLN A 153 6.63 19.35 -0.98
N GLN A 154 7.07 19.64 -2.22
CA GLN A 154 6.17 19.87 -3.34
C GLN A 154 5.24 18.68 -3.58
N LEU A 155 5.75 17.45 -3.52
CA LEU A 155 4.92 16.25 -3.67
C LEU A 155 3.89 16.11 -2.53
N ARG A 156 4.27 16.43 -1.28
CA ARG A 156 3.36 16.43 -0.13
C ARG A 156 2.29 17.51 -0.24
N ASP A 157 2.64 18.69 -0.74
CA ASP A 157 1.70 19.80 -0.96
C ASP A 157 0.64 19.42 -1.99
N HIS A 158 1.01 18.61 -2.99
CA HIS A 158 0.08 18.02 -3.97
C HIS A 158 -0.64 16.75 -3.44
N GLY A 159 -0.52 16.46 -2.14
CA GLY A 159 -1.21 15.37 -1.45
C GLY A 159 -0.64 13.97 -1.69
N ALA A 160 0.53 13.84 -2.33
CA ALA A 160 1.16 12.55 -2.54
C ALA A 160 1.76 12.00 -1.24
N ILE A 161 1.78 10.67 -1.08
CA ILE A 161 2.50 10.03 0.03
C ILE A 161 3.93 9.83 -0.42
N VAL A 162 4.86 10.54 0.20
CA VAL A 162 6.29 10.41 -0.08
C VAL A 162 6.99 9.75 1.10
N ARG A 163 7.81 8.75 0.79
CA ARG A 163 8.73 8.14 1.74
C ARG A 163 10.17 8.46 1.30
N PRO A 164 10.98 9.09 2.16
CA PRO A 164 12.39 9.28 1.87
C PRO A 164 13.14 7.93 1.90
N GLY A 165 14.19 7.85 1.09
CA GLY A 165 15.11 6.72 1.07
C GLY A 165 15.76 6.56 2.44
N SER A 166 15.77 5.33 2.95
CA SER A 166 16.64 5.00 4.08
C SER A 166 18.11 5.16 3.66
N GLY A 167 19.04 5.29 4.60
CA GLY A 167 20.48 5.37 4.29
C GLY A 167 21.12 4.14 3.64
N TYR A 168 20.34 3.07 3.39
CA TYR A 168 20.74 1.89 2.61
C TYR A 168 19.96 1.75 1.29
N ALA A 169 19.00 2.64 1.04
CA ALA A 169 18.15 2.55 -0.14
C ALA A 169 18.94 2.95 -1.39
N ARG A 170 18.72 2.23 -2.49
CA ARG A 170 19.28 2.57 -3.81
C ARG A 170 18.45 3.65 -4.54
N TRP A 171 17.61 4.37 -3.80
CA TRP A 171 16.64 5.36 -4.27
C TRP A 171 16.48 6.41 -3.18
N ASP A 172 16.18 7.65 -3.57
CA ASP A 172 16.15 8.81 -2.68
C ASP A 172 14.72 9.17 -2.25
N LEU A 173 13.74 8.99 -3.14
CA LEU A 173 12.32 9.21 -2.86
C LEU A 173 11.47 8.07 -3.42
N GLU A 174 10.49 7.61 -2.64
CA GLU A 174 9.43 6.70 -3.07
C GLU A 174 8.09 7.41 -2.96
N VAL A 175 7.42 7.62 -4.09
CA VAL A 175 6.11 8.26 -4.17
C VAL A 175 5.05 7.17 -4.33
N ARG A 176 4.06 7.16 -3.44
CA ARG A 176 2.95 6.21 -3.46
C ARG A 176 1.63 6.93 -3.72
N SER A 177 0.85 6.38 -4.65
CA SER A 177 -0.53 6.81 -4.92
C SER A 177 -1.57 5.87 -4.31
N GLY A 178 -1.14 4.72 -3.79
CA GLY A 178 -1.98 3.68 -3.19
C GLY A 178 -1.18 2.49 -2.62
N PRO A 179 -1.86 1.41 -2.22
CA PRO A 179 -1.25 0.24 -1.60
C PRO A 179 -0.56 -0.70 -2.61
N LEU A 180 -0.99 -0.70 -3.87
CA LEU A 180 -0.60 -1.65 -4.91
C LEU A 180 0.51 -1.13 -5.84
N GLY A 181 0.75 0.19 -5.89
CA GLY A 181 1.75 0.76 -6.79
C GLY A 181 2.38 2.06 -6.30
N GLY A 182 3.60 2.31 -6.78
CA GLY A 182 4.36 3.52 -6.54
C GLY A 182 5.43 3.74 -7.60
N VAL A 183 6.18 4.84 -7.46
CA VAL A 183 7.35 5.15 -8.27
C VAL A 183 8.52 5.47 -7.35
N ARG A 184 9.71 4.98 -7.69
CA ARG A 184 10.95 5.35 -7.02
C ARG A 184 11.73 6.31 -7.89
N MET A 185 12.44 7.23 -7.24
CA MET A 185 13.32 8.19 -7.88
C MET A 185 14.70 8.12 -7.24
N ARG A 186 15.73 8.32 -8.07
CA ARG A 186 17.09 8.60 -7.67
C ARG A 186 17.58 9.87 -8.35
N MET A 187 18.29 10.71 -7.62
CA MET A 187 18.92 11.93 -8.09
C MET A 187 20.45 11.74 -8.13
N ALA A 188 21.08 12.38 -9.11
CA ALA A 188 22.53 12.55 -9.17
C ALA A 188 22.82 14.00 -9.58
N THR A 189 23.87 14.59 -9.00
CA THR A 189 24.31 15.95 -9.29
C THR A 189 25.73 15.92 -9.85
N GLU A 190 25.95 16.62 -10.96
CA GLU A 190 27.25 16.84 -11.58
C GLU A 190 27.56 18.34 -11.52
N GLU A 191 28.59 18.73 -10.76
CA GLU A 191 29.01 20.13 -10.65
C GLU A 191 29.91 20.52 -11.84
N HIS A 192 29.61 21.68 -12.46
CA HIS A 192 30.30 22.17 -13.65
C HIS A 192 31.06 23.49 -13.39
N GLY A 193 31.27 23.85 -12.11
CA GLY A 193 31.92 25.09 -11.70
C GLY A 193 31.03 26.33 -11.81
N ALA A 194 31.45 27.44 -11.20
CA ALA A 194 30.70 28.71 -11.18
C ALA A 194 29.24 28.59 -10.69
N GLY A 195 28.98 27.68 -9.74
CA GLY A 195 27.64 27.41 -9.21
C GLY A 195 26.72 26.60 -10.13
N ARG A 196 27.19 26.24 -11.34
CA ARG A 196 26.41 25.49 -12.32
C ARG A 196 26.37 24.00 -11.98
N GLN A 197 25.17 23.44 -12.00
CA GLN A 197 24.94 22.04 -11.68
C GLN A 197 24.03 21.39 -12.73
N LEU A 198 24.41 20.19 -13.17
CA LEU A 198 23.53 19.31 -13.93
C LEU A 198 22.94 18.27 -12.98
N MET A 199 21.62 18.27 -12.85
CA MET A 199 20.87 17.33 -12.02
C MET A 199 20.21 16.28 -12.91
N ARG A 200 20.44 15.00 -12.61
CA ARG A 200 19.84 13.87 -13.31
C ARG A 200 18.91 13.11 -12.39
N PHE A 201 17.66 12.97 -12.79
CA PHE A 201 16.63 12.24 -12.07
C PHE A 201 16.29 10.96 -12.84
N LYS A 202 16.57 9.80 -12.24
CA LYS A 202 16.12 8.51 -12.76
C LYS A 202 14.94 8.03 -11.93
N SER A 203 13.81 7.77 -12.58
CA SER A 203 12.61 7.21 -11.95
C SER A 203 12.20 5.89 -12.58
N TRP A 204 11.60 5.01 -11.80
CA TRP A 204 11.08 3.72 -12.28
C TRP A 204 9.87 3.26 -11.45
N PRO A 205 8.90 2.58 -12.07
CA PRO A 205 7.75 2.04 -11.36
C PRO A 205 8.20 0.99 -10.34
N TRP A 206 7.49 0.95 -9.21
CA TRP A 206 7.70 -0.04 -8.16
C TRP A 206 6.34 -0.64 -7.77
N PRO A 207 5.87 -1.68 -8.50
CA PRO A 207 4.63 -2.37 -8.17
C PRO A 207 4.77 -3.11 -6.83
N ALA A 208 3.70 -3.16 -6.04
CA ALA A 208 3.69 -3.92 -4.79
C ALA A 208 3.70 -5.42 -5.09
N ALA A 209 4.64 -6.15 -4.50
CA ALA A 209 4.77 -7.59 -4.65
C ALA A 209 3.48 -8.34 -4.30
N ALA A 210 2.74 -7.87 -3.28
CA ALA A 210 1.46 -8.45 -2.89
C ALA A 210 0.41 -8.39 -4.02
N GLY A 211 0.34 -7.28 -4.77
CA GLY A 211 -0.60 -7.15 -5.89
C GLY A 211 -0.25 -8.11 -7.04
N LEU A 212 1.05 -8.25 -7.35
CA LEU A 212 1.53 -9.19 -8.36
C LEU A 212 1.31 -10.65 -7.94
N LEU A 213 1.53 -10.98 -6.68
CA LEU A 213 1.28 -12.31 -6.13
C LEU A 213 -0.21 -12.68 -6.23
N VAL A 214 -1.11 -11.76 -5.86
CA VAL A 214 -2.56 -11.99 -5.97
C VAL A 214 -2.96 -12.20 -7.43
N ALA A 215 -2.47 -11.38 -8.36
CA ALA A 215 -2.73 -11.57 -9.79
C ALA A 215 -2.21 -12.92 -10.31
N LEU A 216 -1.01 -13.34 -9.88
CA LEU A 216 -0.43 -14.63 -10.24
C LEU A 216 -1.28 -15.78 -9.71
N VAL A 217 -1.67 -15.75 -8.43
CA VAL A 217 -2.53 -16.78 -7.82
C VAL A 217 -3.85 -16.88 -8.58
N LEU A 218 -4.53 -15.75 -8.85
CA LEU A 218 -5.77 -15.74 -9.62
C LEU A 218 -5.58 -16.31 -11.04
N ALA A 219 -4.49 -15.97 -11.72
CA ALA A 219 -4.18 -16.50 -13.05
C ALA A 219 -3.90 -18.01 -13.03
N THR A 220 -3.18 -18.51 -12.02
CA THR A 220 -2.93 -19.95 -11.87
C THR A 220 -4.21 -20.72 -11.59
N LEU A 221 -5.09 -20.20 -10.73
CA LEU A 221 -6.40 -20.79 -10.46
C LEU A 221 -7.31 -20.73 -11.70
N ALA A 222 -7.26 -19.65 -12.47
CA ALA A 222 -8.01 -19.52 -13.72
C ALA A 222 -7.59 -20.58 -14.74
N ALA A 223 -6.29 -20.81 -14.90
CA ALA A 223 -5.75 -21.86 -15.77
C ALA A 223 -6.17 -23.25 -15.29
N ALA A 224 -6.03 -23.55 -13.99
CA ALA A 224 -6.45 -24.83 -13.41
C ALA A 224 -7.95 -25.09 -13.59
N ALA A 225 -8.80 -24.10 -13.33
CA ALA A 225 -10.25 -24.21 -13.54
C ALA A 225 -10.60 -24.46 -15.03
N GLY A 226 -9.83 -23.86 -15.95
CA GLY A 226 -10.01 -24.09 -17.39
C GLY A 226 -9.64 -25.52 -17.81
N LEU A 227 -8.56 -26.07 -17.23
CA LEU A 227 -8.15 -27.46 -17.46
C LEU A 227 -9.17 -28.47 -16.91
N ASP A 228 -9.82 -28.14 -15.79
CA ASP A 228 -10.90 -28.94 -15.19
C ASP A 228 -12.26 -28.76 -15.89
N GLY A 229 -12.35 -27.94 -16.94
CA GLY A 229 -13.59 -27.67 -17.68
C GLY A 229 -14.57 -26.72 -16.97
N ALA A 230 -14.18 -26.14 -15.83
CA ALA A 230 -14.95 -25.15 -15.08
C ALA A 230 -14.81 -23.74 -15.70
N TRP A 231 -15.26 -23.59 -16.95
CA TRP A 231 -15.14 -22.34 -17.72
C TRP A 231 -15.66 -21.09 -17.01
N PRO A 232 -16.83 -21.10 -16.33
CA PRO A 232 -17.32 -19.92 -15.63
C PRO A 232 -16.35 -19.44 -14.53
N ALA A 233 -15.78 -20.37 -13.76
CA ALA A 233 -14.79 -20.07 -12.73
C ALA A 233 -13.49 -19.55 -13.34
N SER A 234 -13.03 -20.18 -14.44
CA SER A 234 -11.83 -19.76 -15.18
C SER A 234 -11.93 -18.31 -15.66
N VAL A 235 -13.02 -17.95 -16.33
CA VAL A 235 -13.25 -16.59 -16.82
C VAL A 235 -13.32 -15.58 -15.68
N LEU A 236 -14.07 -15.89 -14.61
CA LEU A 236 -14.19 -15.01 -13.45
C LEU A 236 -12.83 -14.72 -12.80
N LEU A 237 -12.04 -15.77 -12.57
CA LEU A 237 -10.69 -15.66 -11.98
C LEU A 237 -9.72 -14.90 -12.89
N ALA A 238 -9.77 -15.14 -14.20
CA ALA A 238 -8.96 -14.43 -15.18
C ALA A 238 -9.29 -12.93 -15.25
N VAL A 239 -10.58 -12.58 -15.26
CA VAL A 239 -11.03 -11.17 -15.18
C VAL A 239 -10.54 -10.54 -13.88
N GLY A 240 -10.64 -11.25 -12.74
CA GLY A 240 -10.09 -10.80 -11.47
C GLY A 240 -8.59 -10.50 -11.53
N ALA A 241 -7.80 -11.40 -12.11
CA ALA A 241 -6.36 -11.21 -12.30
C ALA A 241 -6.05 -9.96 -13.14
N ILE A 242 -6.76 -9.77 -14.26
CA ILE A 242 -6.60 -8.60 -15.14
C ILE A 242 -6.95 -7.31 -14.39
N VAL A 243 -8.05 -7.28 -13.64
CA VAL A 243 -8.45 -6.11 -12.84
C VAL A 243 -7.36 -5.75 -11.83
N VAL A 244 -6.79 -6.73 -11.12
CA VAL A 244 -5.69 -6.48 -10.17
C VAL A 244 -4.47 -5.88 -10.88
N LEU A 245 -4.05 -6.44 -12.02
CA LEU A 245 -2.93 -5.91 -12.80
C LEU A 245 -3.19 -4.49 -13.31
N LEU A 246 -4.40 -4.20 -13.80
CA LEU A 246 -4.79 -2.86 -14.21
C LEU A 246 -4.75 -1.89 -13.03
N ARG A 247 -5.16 -2.30 -11.83
CA ARG A 247 -5.07 -1.48 -10.62
C ARG A 247 -3.63 -1.19 -10.22
N VAL A 248 -2.75 -2.19 -10.25
CA VAL A 248 -1.30 -2.01 -10.01
C VAL A 248 -0.72 -1.02 -11.01
N ALA A 249 -1.00 -1.20 -12.31
CA ALA A 249 -0.51 -0.33 -13.37
C ALA A 249 -1.04 1.11 -13.22
N GLN A 250 -2.32 1.28 -12.92
CA GLN A 250 -2.94 2.59 -12.69
C GLN A 250 -2.33 3.31 -11.48
N GLU A 251 -2.06 2.59 -10.39
CA GLU A 251 -1.40 3.19 -9.22
C GLU A 251 0.03 3.63 -9.56
N CYS A 252 0.85 2.76 -10.17
CA CYS A 252 2.17 3.14 -10.66
C CYS A 252 2.13 4.35 -11.62
N ALA A 253 1.12 4.41 -12.50
CA ALA A 253 0.96 5.50 -13.47
C ALA A 253 0.61 6.83 -12.80
N SER A 254 -0.26 6.81 -11.79
CA SER A 254 -0.63 8.00 -11.01
C SER A 254 0.53 8.50 -10.13
N ALA A 255 1.31 7.59 -9.53
CA ALA A 255 2.51 7.94 -8.80
C ALA A 255 3.57 8.58 -9.73
N SER A 256 3.74 8.01 -10.92
CA SER A 256 4.62 8.55 -11.97
C SER A 256 4.16 9.93 -12.44
N ALA A 257 2.85 10.18 -12.52
CA ALA A 257 2.29 11.48 -12.89
C ALA A 257 2.58 12.55 -11.82
N SER A 258 2.41 12.20 -10.54
CA SER A 258 2.71 13.08 -9.42
C SER A 258 4.19 13.49 -9.42
N LEU A 259 5.08 12.52 -9.62
CA LEU A 259 6.52 12.78 -9.73
C LEU A 259 6.87 13.62 -10.96
N ALA A 260 6.29 13.32 -12.12
CA ALA A 260 6.53 14.07 -13.33
C ALA A 260 6.05 15.53 -13.23
N LEU A 261 4.98 15.81 -12.49
CA LEU A 261 4.51 17.17 -12.22
C LEU A 261 5.52 17.93 -11.34
N ALA A 262 5.99 17.32 -10.26
CA ALA A 262 6.98 17.91 -9.36
C ALA A 262 8.35 18.15 -10.04
N LEU A 263 8.71 17.34 -11.05
CA LEU A 263 9.92 17.55 -11.86
C LEU A 263 9.73 18.52 -13.04
N ARG A 264 8.50 18.97 -13.31
CA ARG A 264 8.21 19.97 -14.36
C ARG A 264 8.17 21.39 -13.81
N THR A 265 7.78 21.56 -12.54
CA THR A 265 7.87 22.82 -11.81
C THR A 265 9.31 23.26 -11.57
N THR A 266 10.26 22.34 -11.72
CA THR A 266 11.69 22.66 -11.76
C THR A 266 12.10 23.11 -13.17
N PRO A 267 12.78 24.25 -13.34
CA PRO A 267 13.20 24.75 -14.65
C PRO A 267 13.95 23.67 -15.43
N LYS A 268 13.61 23.48 -16.71
CA LYS A 268 14.25 22.46 -17.55
C LYS A 268 15.53 23.02 -18.17
N ALA A 269 16.51 22.15 -18.39
CA ALA A 269 17.67 22.50 -19.19
C ALA A 269 17.23 22.88 -20.61
N GLY A 270 17.44 24.15 -20.99
CA GLY A 270 17.25 24.62 -22.36
C GLY A 270 16.08 25.58 -22.61
N ASP A 271 15.48 26.19 -21.59
CA ASP A 271 14.60 27.36 -21.79
C ASP A 271 15.47 28.63 -21.66
N PRO A 272 15.90 29.27 -22.76
CA PRO A 272 16.57 30.55 -22.69
C PRO A 272 15.54 31.60 -22.25
N THR A 273 15.75 32.20 -21.08
CA THR A 273 15.20 33.53 -20.78
C THR A 273 15.90 34.59 -21.60
#